data_AF-A0A0K8R3V2-F1
#
_entry.id   AF-A0A0K8R3V2-F1
#
_cell.length_a   1.000
_cell.length_b   1.000
_cell.length_c   1.000
_cell.angle_alpha   90.00
_cell.angle_beta   90.00
_cell.angle_gamma   90.00
#
_symmetry.space_group_name_H-M   'P 1'
#
loop_
_entity.id
_entity.type
_entity.pdbx_description
1 polymer ?
#
loop_
_entity_poly.entity_id
_entity_poly.type
_entity_poly.pdbx_seq_one_letter_code
_entity_poly.pdbx_strand_id
1 'polypeptide(L)'
;MNEFQMITEVLYNIPEANLYASTSKDANSKRLCAIQIYKIMPDFASLEVRVMISGTKRTFSLYSYYSMDANAISPTQISLLDQHDLSRRRVRRVLVSDFKNCFVLKTVNNGNNRNQASYCELFVKNNTGISPSLHECSFVLLAYCGYPTAVYNKSSC
;
A
#
# COMPACT_ATOMS: atom_id res chain seq x y z
N MET A 1 -18.28 15.85 -6.04
CA MET A 1 -17.43 14.64 -5.95
C MET A 1 -16.19 15.04 -5.19
N ASN A 2 -15.93 14.43 -4.03
CA ASN A 2 -14.79 14.79 -3.19
C ASN A 2 -13.58 14.00 -3.70
N GLU A 3 -12.46 14.68 -3.98
CA GLU A 3 -11.26 14.17 -4.69
C GLU A 3 -10.61 12.90 -4.10
N PHE A 4 -11.07 12.44 -2.93
CA PHE A 4 -10.52 11.30 -2.23
C PHE A 4 -11.36 10.01 -2.29
N GLN A 5 -12.49 9.99 -3.03
CA GLN A 5 -13.36 8.80 -3.16
C GLN A 5 -12.82 7.69 -4.09
N MET A 6 -11.61 7.85 -4.64
CA MET A 6 -11.23 7.22 -5.91
C MET A 6 -10.42 5.93 -5.77
N ILE A 7 -10.59 5.10 -4.72
CA ILE A 7 -9.75 3.88 -4.59
C ILE A 7 -9.95 2.88 -5.72
N THR A 8 -11.20 2.72 -6.17
CA THR A 8 -11.49 1.92 -7.36
C THR A 8 -10.74 2.48 -8.56
N GLU A 9 -10.63 3.80 -8.70
CA GLU A 9 -9.89 4.43 -9.78
C GLU A 9 -8.36 4.32 -9.62
N VAL A 10 -7.83 4.44 -8.39
CA VAL A 10 -6.41 4.21 -8.10
C VAL A 10 -6.02 2.81 -8.54
N LEU A 11 -6.78 1.81 -8.09
CA LEU A 11 -6.51 0.40 -8.40
C LEU A 11 -6.79 0.08 -9.87
N TYR A 12 -7.76 0.75 -10.50
CA TYR A 12 -8.07 0.57 -11.91
C TYR A 12 -6.93 1.08 -12.80
N ASN A 13 -6.41 2.27 -12.52
CA ASN A 13 -5.36 2.87 -13.33
C ASN A 13 -3.96 2.29 -13.04
N ILE A 14 -3.77 1.70 -11.86
CA ILE A 14 -2.52 1.07 -11.42
C ILE A 14 -2.79 -0.39 -11.02
N PRO A 15 -3.06 -1.28 -12.01
CA PRO A 15 -3.46 -2.66 -11.73
C PRO A 15 -2.29 -3.54 -11.25
N GLU A 16 -1.04 -3.12 -11.44
CA GLU A 16 0.13 -3.80 -10.90
C GLU A 16 1.10 -2.77 -10.33
N ALA A 17 1.44 -2.90 -9.06
CA ALA A 17 2.35 -1.99 -8.37
C ALA A 17 3.28 -2.73 -7.41
N ASN A 18 4.53 -2.28 -7.36
CA ASN A 18 5.59 -2.79 -6.50
C ASN A 18 5.88 -1.82 -5.36
N LEU A 19 6.23 -2.34 -4.19
CA LEU A 19 6.65 -1.56 -3.04
C LEU A 19 8.01 -0.93 -3.33
N TYR A 20 8.03 0.40 -3.38
CA TYR A 20 9.23 1.17 -3.63
C TYR A 20 9.95 1.54 -2.32
N ALA A 21 9.19 1.99 -1.33
CA ALA A 21 9.71 2.43 -0.05
C ALA A 21 8.71 2.19 1.10
N SER A 22 9.21 1.97 2.32
CA SER A 22 8.37 1.80 3.51
C SER A 22 9.00 2.39 4.76
N THR A 23 8.18 2.94 5.66
CA THR A 23 8.61 3.40 6.98
C THR A 23 8.51 2.31 8.06
N SER A 24 8.12 1.08 7.69
CA SER A 24 8.14 -0.06 8.60
C SER A 24 9.58 -0.35 9.05
N LYS A 25 9.79 -0.51 10.36
CA LYS A 25 11.09 -0.93 10.93
C LYS A 25 11.55 -2.28 10.37
N ASP A 26 10.59 -3.13 10.01
CA ASP A 26 10.84 -4.47 9.49
C ASP A 26 10.89 -4.51 7.96
N ALA A 27 10.83 -3.39 7.25
CA ALA A 27 10.70 -3.39 5.79
C ALA A 27 11.76 -4.25 5.06
N ASN A 28 12.96 -4.37 5.63
CA ASN A 28 14.03 -5.21 5.09
C ASN A 28 13.78 -6.72 5.23
N SER A 29 13.14 -7.15 6.32
CA SER A 29 12.91 -8.56 6.66
C SER A 29 11.48 -9.01 6.41
N LYS A 30 10.48 -8.14 6.54
CA LYS A 30 9.05 -8.43 6.40
C LYS A 30 8.34 -7.26 5.71
N ARG A 31 7.87 -7.47 4.48
CA ARG A 31 7.17 -6.43 3.71
C ARG A 31 6.14 -7.00 2.74
N LEU A 32 5.10 -6.21 2.48
CA LEU A 32 4.39 -6.33 1.20
C LEU A 32 5.35 -5.94 0.08
N CYS A 33 5.21 -6.56 -1.07
CA CYS A 33 6.15 -6.39 -2.16
C CYS A 33 5.48 -5.92 -3.43
N ALA A 34 4.34 -6.52 -3.75
CA ALA A 34 3.62 -6.22 -4.97
C ALA A 34 2.14 -6.46 -4.72
N ILE A 35 1.33 -5.67 -5.41
CA ILE A 35 -0.11 -5.81 -5.47
C ILE A 35 -0.46 -5.91 -6.95
N GLN A 36 -1.19 -6.96 -7.31
CA GLN A 36 -1.72 -7.17 -8.65
C GLN A 36 -3.23 -7.32 -8.56
N ILE A 37 -3.97 -6.39 -9.16
CA ILE A 37 -5.43 -6.37 -9.16
C ILE A 37 -5.94 -7.13 -10.38
N TYR A 38 -6.83 -8.10 -10.14
CA TYR A 38 -7.47 -8.89 -11.19
C TYR A 38 -8.89 -8.42 -11.51
N LYS A 39 -9.62 -7.96 -10.49
CA LYS A 39 -11.00 -7.52 -10.64
C LYS A 39 -11.34 -6.41 -9.65
N ILE A 40 -12.12 -5.43 -10.08
CA ILE A 40 -12.62 -4.34 -9.25
C ILE A 40 -14.14 -4.43 -9.25
N MET A 41 -14.72 -4.44 -8.05
CA MET A 41 -16.15 -4.40 -7.77
C MET A 41 -16.47 -3.15 -6.96
N PRO A 42 -17.74 -2.76 -6.77
CA PRO A 42 -18.09 -1.56 -6.00
C PRO A 42 -17.60 -1.58 -4.54
N ASP A 43 -17.49 -2.76 -3.93
CA ASP A 43 -17.23 -2.96 -2.51
C ASP A 43 -15.88 -3.64 -2.21
N PHE A 44 -15.24 -4.26 -3.21
CA PHE A 44 -13.92 -4.88 -3.07
C PHE A 44 -13.13 -4.97 -4.37
N ALA A 45 -11.82 -5.20 -4.25
CA ALA A 45 -10.96 -5.69 -5.32
C ALA A 45 -10.56 -7.16 -5.08
N SER A 46 -10.64 -7.99 -6.13
CA SER A 46 -9.93 -9.27 -6.15
C SER A 46 -8.51 -9.02 -6.62
N LEU A 47 -7.55 -9.37 -5.77
CA LEU A 47 -6.14 -9.08 -6.02
C LEU A 47 -5.23 -10.17 -5.47
N GLU A 48 -4.02 -10.19 -5.97
CA GLU A 48 -2.88 -10.91 -5.43
C GLU A 48 -1.96 -9.96 -4.71
N VAL A 49 -1.49 -10.37 -3.53
CA VAL A 49 -0.42 -9.69 -2.81
C VAL A 49 0.78 -10.62 -2.72
N ARG A 50 1.93 -10.11 -3.12
CA ARG A 50 3.22 -10.77 -2.90
C ARG A 50 3.85 -10.18 -1.65
N VAL A 51 4.44 -11.04 -0.84
CA VAL A 51 5.13 -10.66 0.40
C VAL A 51 6.51 -11.29 0.45
N MET A 52 7.43 -10.60 1.13
CA MET A 52 8.75 -11.13 1.45
C MET A 52 8.90 -11.21 2.97
N ILE A 53 9.21 -12.40 3.48
CA ILE A 53 9.45 -12.68 4.90
C ILE A 53 10.77 -13.43 5.03
N SER A 54 11.76 -12.82 5.67
CA SER A 54 13.10 -13.34 5.87
C SER A 54 13.71 -13.88 4.57
N GLY A 55 13.57 -13.14 3.47
CA GLY A 55 14.04 -13.53 2.13
C GLY A 55 13.15 -14.55 1.39
N THR A 56 12.15 -15.13 2.04
CA THR A 56 11.19 -16.05 1.40
C THR A 56 10.05 -15.27 0.77
N LYS A 57 9.81 -15.52 -0.53
CA LYS A 57 8.65 -14.97 -1.25
C LYS A 57 7.42 -15.82 -1.01
N ARG A 58 6.28 -15.18 -0.78
CA ARG A 58 4.97 -15.83 -0.72
C ARG A 58 3.94 -15.00 -1.44
N THR A 59 2.93 -15.68 -1.98
CA THR A 59 1.88 -15.06 -2.80
C THR A 59 0.53 -15.45 -2.24
N PHE A 60 -0.37 -14.48 -2.16
CA PHE A 60 -1.70 -14.69 -1.59
C PHE A 60 -2.76 -14.02 -2.46
N SER A 61 -3.74 -14.80 -2.89
CA SER A 61 -4.97 -14.27 -3.50
C SER A 61 -5.95 -13.88 -2.41
N LEU A 62 -6.58 -12.71 -2.54
CA LEU A 62 -7.51 -12.19 -1.56
C LEU A 62 -8.51 -11.18 -2.14
N TYR A 63 -9.60 -11.01 -1.40
CA TYR A 63 -10.51 -9.89 -1.58
C TYR A 63 -10.13 -8.76 -0.63
N SER A 64 -9.86 -7.60 -1.20
CA SER A 64 -9.55 -6.35 -0.50
C SER A 64 -10.79 -5.49 -0.45
N TYR A 65 -11.51 -5.54 0.66
CA TYR A 65 -12.72 -4.75 0.89
C TYR A 65 -12.39 -3.28 1.12
N TYR A 66 -13.26 -2.42 0.59
CA TYR A 66 -13.18 -0.98 0.75
C TYR A 66 -13.96 -0.52 1.99
N SER A 67 -13.42 0.47 2.68
CA SER A 67 -14.12 1.15 3.77
C SER A 67 -13.82 2.64 3.73
N MET A 68 -14.64 3.43 4.43
CA MET A 68 -14.47 4.88 4.51
C MET A 68 -14.47 5.36 5.96
N ASP A 69 -13.65 6.36 6.23
CA ASP A 69 -13.60 7.11 7.49
C ASP A 69 -13.75 8.60 7.19
N ALA A 70 -14.99 9.08 7.23
CA ALA A 70 -15.34 10.44 6.81
C ALA A 70 -14.67 11.56 7.63
N ASN A 71 -14.12 11.25 8.81
CA ASN A 71 -13.47 12.22 9.68
C ASN A 71 -11.96 12.35 9.41
N ALA A 72 -11.40 11.53 8.52
CA ALA A 72 -9.98 11.57 8.18
C ALA A 72 -9.72 12.45 6.94
N ILE A 73 -8.53 13.06 6.91
CA ILE A 73 -8.05 13.88 5.77
C ILE A 73 -8.17 13.10 4.45
N SER A 74 -7.79 11.83 4.46
CA SER A 74 -8.16 10.89 3.39
C SER A 74 -9.12 9.84 3.94
N PRO A 75 -10.37 9.80 3.47
CA PRO A 75 -11.38 8.91 4.01
C PRO A 75 -11.18 7.45 3.58
N THR A 76 -10.53 7.21 2.44
CA THR A 76 -10.62 5.91 1.79
C THR A 76 -9.63 4.89 2.35
N GLN A 77 -10.13 3.69 2.59
CA GLN A 77 -9.41 2.59 3.22
C GLN A 77 -9.60 1.28 2.47
N ILE A 78 -8.60 0.41 2.56
CA ILE A 78 -8.59 -0.93 1.99
C ILE A 78 -8.07 -1.94 3.00
N SER A 79 -8.61 -3.16 2.94
CA SER A 79 -8.13 -4.28 3.75
C SER A 79 -7.12 -5.12 2.97
N LEU A 80 -5.85 -5.11 3.39
CA LEU A 80 -4.80 -5.96 2.77
C LEU A 80 -4.25 -6.98 3.79
N LEU A 81 -3.48 -7.95 3.31
CA LEU A 81 -2.77 -8.93 4.16
C LEU A 81 -1.83 -8.23 5.15
N ASP A 82 -1.77 -8.64 6.41
CA ASP A 82 -0.74 -8.15 7.33
C ASP A 82 0.55 -8.98 7.17
N GLN A 83 1.65 -8.33 6.77
CA GLN A 83 2.94 -9.01 6.62
C GLN A 83 3.55 -9.50 7.95
N HIS A 84 3.07 -8.96 9.08
CA HIS A 84 3.53 -9.36 10.41
C HIS A 84 2.72 -10.51 11.01
N ASP A 85 1.47 -10.68 10.56
CA ASP A 85 0.58 -11.79 10.90
C ASP A 85 -0.24 -12.19 9.68
N LEU A 86 0.24 -13.20 8.95
CA LEU A 86 -0.37 -13.67 7.70
C LEU A 86 -1.80 -14.23 7.88
N SER A 87 -2.24 -14.50 9.11
CA SER A 87 -3.61 -14.92 9.39
C SER A 87 -4.59 -13.75 9.43
N ARG A 88 -4.09 -12.51 9.45
CA ARG A 88 -4.88 -11.30 9.62
C ARG A 88 -4.84 -10.39 8.40
N ARG A 89 -5.86 -9.54 8.35
CA ARG A 89 -5.88 -8.38 7.48
C ARG A 89 -5.62 -7.13 8.30
N ARG A 90 -4.90 -6.20 7.70
CA ARG A 90 -4.69 -4.86 8.27
C ARG A 90 -5.25 -3.82 7.32
N VAL A 91 -6.00 -2.89 7.88
CA VAL A 91 -6.58 -1.78 7.15
C VAL A 91 -5.49 -0.77 6.80
N ARG A 92 -5.44 -0.37 5.53
CA ARG A 92 -4.60 0.70 5.01
C ARG A 92 -5.48 1.85 4.54
N ARG A 93 -5.13 3.07 4.93
CA ARG A 93 -5.67 4.30 4.36
C ARG A 93 -4.83 4.69 3.15
N VAL A 94 -5.48 5.15 2.09
CA VAL A 94 -4.82 5.65 0.89
C VAL A 94 -4.52 7.13 1.12
N LEU A 95 -3.26 7.53 1.31
CA LEU A 95 -2.93 8.93 1.59
C LEU A 95 -2.98 9.80 0.33
N VAL A 96 -2.42 9.30 -0.77
CA VAL A 96 -2.38 9.99 -2.06
C VAL A 96 -2.21 8.97 -3.19
N SER A 97 -2.67 9.31 -4.38
CA SER A 97 -2.30 8.66 -5.64
C SER A 97 -2.27 9.69 -6.75
N ASP A 98 -1.35 9.54 -7.69
CA ASP A 98 -1.34 10.33 -8.93
C ASP A 98 -2.24 9.70 -10.03
N PHE A 99 -2.93 8.61 -9.70
CA PHE A 99 -3.78 7.80 -10.60
C PHE A 99 -3.07 7.29 -11.87
N LYS A 100 -1.73 7.31 -11.90
CA LYS A 100 -0.96 6.98 -13.11
C LYS A 100 0.21 6.07 -12.81
N ASN A 101 0.98 6.40 -11.77
CA ASN A 101 2.25 5.77 -11.47
C ASN A 101 2.41 5.35 -10.01
N CYS A 102 1.74 5.97 -9.05
CA CYS A 102 1.99 5.70 -7.65
C CYS A 102 0.79 5.92 -6.73
N PHE A 103 0.87 5.29 -5.56
CA PHE A 103 0.00 5.58 -4.43
C PHE A 103 0.71 5.29 -3.12
N VAL A 104 0.32 5.99 -2.06
CA VAL A 104 0.84 5.81 -0.71
C VAL A 104 -0.24 5.23 0.18
N LEU A 105 0.07 4.12 0.84
CA LEU A 105 -0.77 3.51 1.85
C LEU A 105 -0.20 3.79 3.24
N LYS A 106 -1.06 4.05 4.22
CA LYS A 106 -0.72 4.16 5.65
C LYS A 106 -1.55 3.17 6.44
N THR A 107 -0.92 2.36 7.27
CA THR A 107 -1.67 1.46 8.16
C THR A 107 -2.53 2.26 9.13
N VAL A 108 -3.80 1.89 9.25
CA VAL A 108 -4.70 2.39 10.29
C VAL A 108 -4.48 1.54 11.53
N ASN A 109 -4.34 2.19 12.69
CA ASN A 109 -4.10 1.49 13.95
C ASN A 109 -5.45 1.00 14.51
N ASN A 110 -5.95 -0.13 14.00
CA ASN A 110 -7.10 -0.79 14.59
C ASN A 110 -6.62 -1.51 15.85
N GLY A 111 -6.90 -0.90 17.01
CA GLY A 111 -6.36 -1.26 18.32
C GLY A 111 -6.22 -2.76 18.57
N ASN A 112 -5.02 -3.15 19.02
CA ASN A 112 -4.77 -4.12 20.11
C ASN A 112 -3.29 -4.51 20.24
N ASN A 113 -2.41 -4.11 19.31
CA ASN A 113 -0.97 -4.24 19.49
C ASN A 113 -0.32 -2.85 19.63
N ARG A 114 -0.26 -2.33 20.86
CA ARG A 114 0.43 -1.05 21.20
C ARG A 114 1.90 -1.00 20.74
N ASN A 115 2.49 -2.15 20.40
CA ASN A 115 3.89 -2.25 19.95
C ASN A 115 4.08 -2.12 18.44
N GLN A 116 3.01 -2.12 17.64
CA GLN A 116 3.13 -2.10 16.18
C GLN A 116 2.85 -0.69 15.65
N ALA A 117 3.93 0.10 15.55
CA ALA A 117 3.88 1.46 15.03
C ALA A 117 3.16 1.51 13.66
N SER A 118 2.37 2.56 13.45
CA SER A 118 1.81 2.82 12.12
C SER A 118 2.94 3.10 11.14
N TYR A 119 2.90 2.49 9.97
CA TYR A 119 3.86 2.72 8.90
C TYR A 119 3.16 3.08 7.59
N CYS A 120 3.95 3.60 6.67
CA CYS A 120 3.52 3.94 5.33
C CYS A 120 4.31 3.15 4.29
N GLU A 121 3.68 2.92 3.16
CA GLU A 121 4.16 2.11 2.06
C GLU A 121 3.87 2.86 0.75
N LEU A 122 4.92 3.17 0.00
CA LEU A 122 4.82 3.77 -1.33
C LEU A 122 4.88 2.68 -2.37
N PHE A 123 3.80 2.53 -3.12
CA PHE A 123 3.69 1.62 -4.25
C PHE A 123 3.85 2.40 -5.55
N VAL A 124 4.60 1.81 -6.47
CA VAL A 124 4.87 2.36 -7.81
C VAL A 124 4.46 1.33 -8.84
N LYS A 125 3.77 1.79 -9.87
CA LYS A 125 3.32 1.00 -11.02
C LYS A 125 4.49 0.19 -11.59
N ASN A 126 4.24 -1.08 -11.88
CA ASN A 126 5.26 -1.97 -12.44
C ASN A 126 5.84 -1.39 -13.75
N ASN A 127 7.14 -1.63 -13.99
CA ASN A 127 7.90 -1.11 -15.14
C ASN A 127 7.95 0.43 -15.27
N THR A 128 7.65 1.19 -14.21
CA THR A 128 7.80 2.65 -14.24
C THR A 128 9.19 3.04 -13.76
N GLY A 129 9.94 3.77 -14.58
CA GLY A 129 11.20 4.39 -14.16
C GLY A 129 10.97 5.40 -13.04
N ILE A 130 12.03 5.75 -12.30
CA ILE A 130 11.94 6.79 -11.26
C ILE A 130 11.72 8.13 -11.97
N SER A 131 10.44 8.49 -12.12
CA SER A 131 9.95 9.64 -12.87
C SER A 131 9.67 10.82 -11.95
N PRO A 132 9.72 12.06 -12.45
CA PRO A 132 9.25 13.24 -11.71
C PRO A 132 7.81 13.13 -11.22
N SER A 133 6.94 12.33 -11.86
CA SER A 133 5.57 12.08 -11.39
C SER A 133 5.51 11.43 -10.01
N LEU A 134 6.57 10.73 -9.58
CA LEU A 134 6.68 10.18 -8.24
C LEU A 134 6.95 11.24 -7.16
N HIS A 135 7.26 12.49 -7.54
CA HIS A 135 7.53 13.55 -6.57
C HIS A 135 6.36 13.81 -5.64
N GLU A 136 5.11 13.77 -6.14
CA GLU A 136 3.93 13.99 -5.30
C GLU A 136 3.77 12.89 -4.24
N CYS A 137 3.74 11.63 -4.66
CA CYS A 137 3.65 10.50 -3.74
C CYS A 137 4.83 10.45 -2.76
N SER A 138 6.05 10.73 -3.23
CA SER A 138 7.24 10.75 -2.38
C SER A 138 7.22 11.90 -1.38
N PHE A 139 6.76 13.08 -1.81
CA PHE A 139 6.61 14.25 -0.96
C PHE A 139 5.59 14.00 0.15
N VAL A 140 4.40 13.49 -0.19
CA VAL A 140 3.36 13.15 0.79
C VAL A 140 3.85 12.08 1.76
N LEU A 141 4.55 11.05 1.27
CA LEU A 141 5.16 10.04 2.13
C LEU A 141 6.10 10.67 3.16
N LEU A 142 7.01 11.56 2.73
CA LEU A 142 7.94 12.24 3.63
C LEU A 142 7.21 13.15 4.63
N ALA A 143 6.25 13.94 4.15
CA ALA A 143 5.52 14.91 4.96
C ALA A 143 4.65 14.24 6.05
N TYR A 144 3.98 13.13 5.74
CA TYR A 144 3.03 12.49 6.64
C TYR A 144 3.58 11.29 7.43
N CYS A 145 4.70 10.72 6.98
CA CYS A 145 5.22 9.46 7.53
C CYS A 145 6.71 9.52 7.91
N GLY A 146 7.42 10.59 7.54
CA GLY A 146 8.85 10.74 7.79
C GLY A 146 9.71 9.96 6.78
N TYR A 147 10.96 9.69 7.14
CA TYR A 147 11.96 9.12 6.24
C TYR A 147 11.76 7.60 6.03
N PRO A 148 11.42 7.15 4.82
CA PRO A 148 11.24 5.74 4.53
C PRO A 148 12.57 5.04 4.23
N THR A 149 12.58 3.73 4.42
CA THR A 149 13.62 2.86 3.86
C THR A 149 13.25 2.49 2.42
N ALA A 150 14.15 2.75 1.48
CA ALA A 150 14.02 2.28 0.10
C ALA A 150 14.19 0.75 0.05
N VAL A 151 13.27 0.06 -0.63
CA VAL A 151 13.26 -1.40 -0.75
C VAL A 151 13.20 -1.91 -2.19
N TYR A 152 13.08 -1.00 -3.18
CA TYR A 152 13.01 -1.34 -4.60
C TYR A 152 14.26 -2.07 -5.13
N ASN A 153 15.44 -1.83 -4.56
CA ASN A 153 16.71 -2.44 -4.99
C ASN A 153 17.08 -3.71 -4.22
N LYS A 154 16.31 -4.10 -3.21
CA LYS A 154 16.58 -5.29 -2.39
C LYS A 154 15.94 -6.50 -3.03
N SER A 155 16.64 -7.01 -4.04
CA SER A 155 16.46 -8.29 -4.75
C SER A 155 15.06 -8.88 -4.67
N SER A 156 14.22 -8.43 -5.60
CA SER A 156 13.04 -9.10 -6.13
C SER A 156 12.03 -9.59 -5.09
N CYS A 157 10.90 -8.93 -5.01
CA CYS A 157 9.73 -9.72 -5.32
C CYS A 157 9.69 -9.83 -6.84
#